data_AF-A0A3M1EWY1-F1
#
_entry.id   AF-A0A3M1EWY1-F1
#
_cell.length_a   1.000
_cell.length_b   1.000
_cell.length_c   1.000
_cell.angle_alpha   90.00
_cell.angle_beta   90.00
_cell.angle_gamma   90.00
#
_symmetry.space_group_name_H-M   'P 1'
#
loop_
_entity.id
_entity.type
_entity.pdbx_description
1 polymer ?
#
loop_
_entity_poly.entity_id
_entity_poly.type
_entity_poly.pdbx_seq_one_letter_code
_entity_poly.pdbx_strand_id
1 'polypeptide(L)'
;MSATVELRAAVALPASVGAFVDAAEAAGSAVVGVDPGVTTGMALVVSGQLVALASAPSWAAPMVVAHLATSMRRLVVAVEDAALRQHYGDDEAAVYRALLMGQRVSKQRLHRYRGRAMGAGSVRRDADNVAQAALHGGAYVLRIAPGVARTKVDGKTFAMLTGWQGRSNSHERDAAMVALLPMARIALKQPSSLFGKERQYIIKK
;
A
#
# COMPACT_ATOMS: atom_id res chain seq x y z
N MET A 1 11.92 -24.92 13.32
CA MET A 1 11.18 -23.80 13.96
C MET A 1 10.43 -23.07 12.86
N SER A 2 9.18 -22.64 13.08
CA SER A 2 8.37 -21.97 12.04
C SER A 2 8.90 -20.56 11.76
N ALA A 3 8.91 -20.13 10.49
CA ALA A 3 9.37 -18.80 10.06
C ALA A 3 8.64 -17.65 10.78
N THR A 4 7.38 -17.85 11.20
CA THR A 4 6.60 -16.90 11.99
C THR A 4 7.24 -16.54 13.33
N VAL A 5 7.96 -17.50 13.94
CA VAL A 5 8.64 -17.32 15.23
C VAL A 5 9.91 -16.49 15.06
N GLU A 6 10.61 -16.61 13.93
CA GLU A 6 11.86 -15.86 13.67
C GLU A 6 11.61 -14.37 13.39
N LEU A 7 10.58 -14.02 12.60
CA LEU A 7 10.29 -12.61 12.31
C LEU A 7 9.90 -11.82 13.57
N ARG A 8 9.13 -12.46 14.48
CA ARG A 8 8.68 -11.87 15.75
C ARG A 8 9.79 -11.78 16.80
N ALA A 9 10.73 -12.73 16.79
CA ALA A 9 11.86 -12.74 17.71
C ALA A 9 12.99 -11.78 17.28
N ALA A 10 13.18 -11.57 15.97
CA ALA A 10 14.25 -10.72 15.45
C ALA A 10 13.88 -9.22 15.43
N VAL A 11 12.60 -8.87 15.42
CA VAL A 11 12.12 -7.50 15.29
C VAL A 11 10.90 -7.25 16.19
N ALA A 12 10.98 -6.24 17.06
CA ALA A 12 9.84 -5.79 17.86
C ALA A 12 8.77 -5.11 16.99
N LEU A 13 7.97 -5.91 16.29
CA LEU A 13 6.87 -5.43 15.46
C LEU A 13 5.70 -4.95 16.32
N PRO A 14 4.92 -3.94 15.88
CA PRO A 14 3.68 -3.57 16.54
C PRO A 14 2.73 -4.76 16.66
N ALA A 15 1.99 -4.86 17.78
CA ALA A 15 1.06 -5.97 18.02
C ALA A 15 0.01 -6.15 16.90
N SER A 16 -0.45 -5.06 16.28
CA SER A 16 -1.37 -5.10 15.14
C SER A 16 -0.76 -5.78 13.91
N VAL A 17 0.55 -5.61 13.68
CA VAL A 17 1.28 -6.28 12.60
C VAL A 17 1.41 -7.77 12.90
N GLY A 18 1.65 -8.14 14.16
CA GLY A 18 1.65 -9.54 14.58
C GLY A 18 0.34 -10.23 14.23
N ALA A 19 -0.79 -9.71 14.72
CA ALA A 19 -2.12 -10.29 14.45
C ALA A 19 -2.45 -10.33 12.94
N PHE A 20 -2.00 -9.34 12.18
CA PHE A 20 -2.14 -9.31 10.72
C PHE A 20 -1.40 -10.47 10.04
N VAL A 21 -0.15 -10.74 10.44
CA VAL A 21 0.65 -11.85 9.88
C VAL A 21 -0.01 -13.20 10.19
N ASP A 22 -0.45 -13.41 11.43
CA ASP A 22 -1.11 -14.68 11.82
C ASP A 22 -2.37 -14.92 10.99
N ALA A 23 -3.19 -13.89 10.78
CA ALA A 23 -4.39 -13.97 9.96
C ALA A 23 -4.08 -14.29 8.49
N ALA A 24 -3.00 -13.71 7.94
CA ALA A 24 -2.57 -13.95 6.57
C ALA A 24 -2.06 -15.39 6.37
N GLU A 25 -1.21 -15.87 7.28
CA GLU A 25 -0.69 -17.24 7.23
C GLU A 25 -1.81 -18.27 7.35
N ALA A 26 -2.76 -18.06 8.28
CA ALA A 26 -3.91 -18.93 8.46
C ALA A 26 -4.79 -19.01 7.20
N ALA A 27 -4.89 -17.93 6.42
CA ALA A 27 -5.65 -17.91 5.18
C ALA A 27 -4.95 -18.69 4.05
N GLY A 28 -3.61 -18.74 4.03
CA GLY A 28 -2.78 -19.40 3.02
C GLY A 28 -2.85 -18.79 1.60
N SER A 29 -3.90 -18.05 1.25
CA SER A 29 -4.01 -17.29 0.00
C SER A 29 -4.82 -16.00 0.18
N ALA A 30 -4.25 -14.86 -0.19
CA ALA A 30 -4.87 -13.55 0.07
C ALA A 30 -4.39 -12.45 -0.88
N VAL A 31 -5.07 -11.31 -0.82
CA VAL A 31 -4.56 -10.03 -1.31
C VAL A 31 -4.10 -9.21 -0.11
N VAL A 32 -2.91 -8.62 -0.18
CA VAL A 32 -2.43 -7.61 0.77
C VAL A 32 -2.38 -6.26 0.06
N GLY A 33 -3.16 -5.29 0.53
CA GLY A 33 -3.06 -3.90 0.11
C GLY A 33 -2.04 -3.14 0.95
N VAL A 34 -1.29 -2.24 0.33
CA VAL A 34 -0.29 -1.41 0.99
C VAL A 34 -0.44 0.04 0.52
N ASP A 35 -0.57 0.97 1.47
CA ASP A 35 -0.45 2.42 1.31
C ASP A 35 0.91 2.87 1.86
N PRO A 36 1.95 3.01 1.03
CA PRO A 36 3.31 3.30 1.48
C PRO A 36 3.46 4.73 1.99
N GLY A 37 4.11 4.88 3.15
CA GLY A 37 4.44 6.17 3.72
C GLY A 37 5.24 6.04 5.01
N VAL A 38 5.42 7.14 5.74
CA VAL A 38 6.09 7.12 7.06
C VAL A 38 5.38 6.15 8.02
N THR A 39 4.06 6.19 8.01
CA THR A 39 3.18 5.15 8.56
C THR A 39 2.52 4.46 7.39
N THR A 40 2.91 3.21 7.15
CA THR A 40 2.41 2.40 6.05
C THR A 40 1.15 1.68 6.48
N GLY A 41 0.05 1.96 5.79
CA GLY A 41 -1.20 1.22 5.96
C GLY A 41 -1.12 -0.13 5.28
N MET A 42 -1.67 -1.16 5.92
CA MET A 42 -1.76 -2.51 5.39
C MET A 42 -3.17 -3.08 5.57
N ALA A 43 -3.65 -3.81 4.58
CA ALA A 43 -4.96 -4.44 4.60
C ALA A 43 -4.90 -5.86 4.04
N LEU A 44 -5.53 -6.81 4.73
CA LEU A 44 -5.60 -8.21 4.33
C LEU A 44 -7.01 -8.51 3.82
N VAL A 45 -7.09 -8.97 2.58
CA VAL A 45 -8.35 -9.38 1.96
C VAL A 45 -8.29 -10.87 1.63
N VAL A 46 -9.18 -11.65 2.24
CA VAL A 46 -9.30 -13.10 2.05
C VAL A 46 -10.66 -13.37 1.42
N SER A 47 -10.68 -14.15 0.32
CA SER A 47 -11.91 -14.44 -0.43
C SER A 47 -12.72 -13.19 -0.82
N GLY A 48 -12.05 -12.04 -0.91
CA GLY A 48 -12.66 -10.76 -1.25
C GLY A 48 -13.39 -10.06 -0.12
N GLN A 49 -13.18 -10.47 1.12
CA GLN A 49 -13.61 -9.78 2.33
C GLN A 49 -12.40 -9.23 3.08
N LEU A 50 -12.54 -8.04 3.67
CA LEU A 50 -11.50 -7.45 4.50
C LEU A 50 -11.44 -8.18 5.86
N VAL A 51 -10.30 -8.77 6.18
CA VAL A 51 -10.10 -9.61 7.38
C VAL A 51 -9.23 -8.95 8.43
N ALA A 52 -8.21 -8.18 8.02
CA ALA A 52 -7.33 -7.50 8.96
C ALA A 52 -6.84 -6.16 8.40
N LEU A 53 -6.54 -5.25 9.33
CA LEU A 53 -5.87 -3.98 9.09
C LEU A 53 -4.65 -3.89 10.00
N ALA A 54 -3.58 -3.26 9.51
CA ALA A 54 -2.41 -2.96 10.32
C ALA A 54 -1.77 -1.65 9.86
N SER A 55 -1.02 -1.05 10.78
CA SER A 55 -0.15 0.08 10.50
C SER A 55 1.27 -0.30 10.88
N ALA A 56 2.18 -0.23 9.90
CA ALA A 56 3.58 -0.55 10.08
C ALA A 56 4.44 0.69 9.85
N PRO A 57 5.58 0.84 10.52
CA PRO A 57 6.62 1.77 10.08
C PRO A 57 7.07 1.46 8.64
N SER A 58 7.55 2.48 7.91
CA SER A 58 7.98 2.35 6.51
C SER A 58 8.99 1.22 6.28
N TRP A 59 9.93 1.02 7.21
CA TRP A 59 10.95 -0.04 7.14
C TRP A 59 10.41 -1.45 7.39
N ALA A 60 9.34 -1.58 8.18
CA ALA A 60 8.79 -2.87 8.59
C ALA A 60 7.87 -3.47 7.51
N ALA A 61 7.12 -2.62 6.81
CA ALA A 61 6.19 -3.04 5.77
C ALA A 61 6.82 -3.97 4.69
N PRO A 62 7.98 -3.63 4.07
CA PRO A 62 8.61 -4.54 3.11
C PRO A 62 9.07 -5.86 3.73
N MET A 63 9.51 -5.87 4.99
CA MET A 63 9.90 -7.11 5.69
C MET A 63 8.71 -8.03 5.91
N VAL A 64 7.57 -7.47 6.37
CA VAL A 64 6.32 -8.21 6.54
C VAL A 64 5.85 -8.77 5.20
N VAL A 65 5.90 -7.98 4.14
CA VAL A 65 5.50 -8.41 2.80
C VAL A 65 6.40 -9.51 2.25
N ALA A 66 7.72 -9.41 2.42
CA ALA A 66 8.66 -10.46 2.03
C ALA A 66 8.35 -11.78 2.76
N HIS A 67 8.13 -11.71 4.08
CA HIS A 67 7.79 -12.87 4.90
C HIS A 67 6.49 -13.54 4.45
N LEU A 68 5.44 -12.76 4.20
CA LEU A 68 4.17 -13.30 3.70
C LEU A 68 4.32 -13.91 2.30
N ALA A 69 5.11 -13.28 1.43
CA ALA A 69 5.33 -13.76 0.07
C ALA A 69 6.02 -15.14 0.08
N THR A 70 6.98 -15.38 0.99
CA THR A 70 7.65 -16.68 1.11
C THR A 70 6.85 -17.74 1.86
N SER A 71 5.95 -17.31 2.76
CA SER A 71 5.23 -18.23 3.67
C SER A 71 3.85 -18.64 3.16
N MET A 72 3.23 -17.83 2.29
CA MET A 72 1.89 -18.11 1.78
C MET A 72 1.92 -18.88 0.45
N ARG A 73 0.96 -19.78 0.26
CA ARG A 73 0.80 -20.54 -1.00
C ARG A 73 0.55 -19.63 -2.21
N ARG A 74 -0.19 -18.53 -2.01
CA ARG A 74 -0.47 -17.55 -3.06
C ARG A 74 -0.77 -16.18 -2.49
N LEU A 75 0.06 -15.21 -2.83
CA LEU A 75 -0.11 -13.82 -2.41
C LEU A 75 -0.17 -12.89 -3.61
N VAL A 76 -1.11 -11.96 -3.58
CA VAL A 76 -1.12 -10.77 -4.44
C VAL A 76 -0.91 -9.55 -3.55
N VAL A 77 0.06 -8.71 -3.89
CA VAL A 77 0.35 -7.46 -3.19
C VAL A 77 -0.08 -6.30 -4.07
N ALA A 78 -1.08 -5.54 -3.62
CA ALA A 78 -1.55 -4.32 -4.28
C ALA A 78 -0.94 -3.10 -3.59
N VAL A 79 -0.10 -2.35 -4.30
CA VAL A 79 0.63 -1.21 -3.75
C VAL A 79 0.14 0.06 -4.42
N GLU A 80 -0.29 1.07 -3.65
CA GLU A 80 -0.46 2.42 -4.20
C GLU A 80 0.92 3.01 -4.53
N ASP A 81 1.20 3.26 -5.81
CA ASP A 81 2.53 3.65 -6.26
C ASP A 81 2.59 5.13 -6.65
N ALA A 82 3.17 5.93 -5.77
CA ALA A 82 3.37 7.36 -6.00
C ALA A 82 4.25 7.69 -7.21
N ALA A 83 5.05 6.76 -7.73
CA ALA A 83 5.84 6.96 -8.95
C ALA A 83 4.96 7.03 -10.21
N LEU A 84 3.77 6.42 -10.17
CA LEU A 84 2.80 6.44 -11.28
C LEU A 84 1.94 7.71 -11.30
N ARG A 85 2.19 8.67 -10.40
CA ARG A 85 1.45 9.93 -10.34
C ARG A 85 1.73 10.79 -11.58
N GLN A 86 0.70 11.03 -12.38
CA GLN A 86 0.76 11.87 -13.59
C GLN A 86 0.56 13.37 -13.31
N HIS A 87 -0.12 13.73 -12.22
CA HIS A 87 -0.41 15.12 -11.85
C HIS A 87 0.00 15.42 -10.40
N TYR A 88 0.75 16.50 -10.19
CA TYR A 88 1.28 16.90 -8.88
C TYR A 88 0.39 17.90 -8.12
N GLY A 89 -0.82 18.15 -8.62
CA GLY A 89 -1.77 19.11 -8.05
C GLY A 89 -1.64 20.50 -8.68
N ASP A 90 -2.77 21.18 -8.83
CA ASP A 90 -2.83 22.52 -9.42
C ASP A 90 -2.14 23.58 -8.53
N ASP A 91 -2.18 23.39 -7.21
CA ASP A 91 -1.57 24.29 -6.23
C ASP A 91 -0.03 24.24 -6.32
N GLU A 92 0.56 23.05 -6.38
CA GLU A 92 2.01 22.86 -6.55
C GLU A 92 2.51 23.40 -7.89
N ALA A 93 1.78 23.12 -8.97
CA ALA A 93 2.11 23.64 -10.29
C ALA A 93 2.03 25.18 -10.32
N ALA A 94 1.02 25.78 -9.68
CA ALA A 94 0.89 27.22 -9.54
C ALA A 94 2.03 27.83 -8.71
N VAL A 95 2.41 27.21 -7.58
CA VAL A 95 3.54 27.66 -6.76
C VAL A 95 4.84 27.59 -7.55
N TYR A 96 5.09 26.49 -8.26
CA TYR A 96 6.29 26.34 -9.09
C TYR A 96 6.38 27.39 -10.20
N ARG A 97 5.27 27.61 -10.94
CA ARG A 97 5.21 28.67 -11.97
C ARG A 97 5.44 30.06 -11.40
N ALA A 98 4.83 30.38 -10.26
CA ALA A 98 5.02 31.66 -9.58
C ALA A 98 6.50 31.90 -9.22
N LEU A 99 7.19 30.85 -8.72
CA LEU A 99 8.61 30.92 -8.41
C LEU A 99 9.47 31.15 -9.68
N LEU A 100 9.17 30.46 -10.78
CA LEU A 100 9.87 30.68 -12.06
C LEU A 100 9.70 32.10 -12.60
N MET A 101 8.51 32.68 -12.42
CA MET A 101 8.17 34.03 -12.88
C MET A 101 8.61 35.14 -11.91
N GLY A 102 9.35 34.81 -10.84
CA GLY A 102 9.79 35.79 -9.83
C GLY A 102 8.66 36.40 -9.01
N GLN A 103 7.48 35.77 -8.98
CA GLN A 103 6.31 36.27 -8.26
C GLN A 103 6.40 35.97 -6.76
N ARG A 104 5.80 36.84 -5.94
CA ARG A 104 5.73 36.62 -4.48
C ARG A 104 4.78 35.46 -4.16
N VAL A 105 5.29 34.46 -3.46
CA VAL A 105 4.50 33.36 -2.88
C VAL A 105 4.49 33.51 -1.36
N SER A 106 3.35 33.28 -0.72
CA SER A 106 3.27 33.36 0.75
C SER A 106 4.20 32.32 1.40
N LYS A 107 4.80 32.69 2.54
CA LYS A 107 5.72 31.82 3.29
C LYS A 107 5.07 30.46 3.62
N GLN A 108 3.79 30.46 3.96
CA GLN A 108 3.03 29.24 4.26
C GLN A 108 2.85 28.34 3.04
N ARG A 109 2.51 28.88 1.87
CA ARG A 109 2.40 28.07 0.62
C ARG A 109 3.76 27.51 0.22
N LEU A 110 4.81 28.32 0.31
CA LEU A 110 6.18 27.89 -0.01
C LEU A 110 6.66 26.77 0.93
N HIS A 111 6.38 26.86 2.23
CA HIS A 111 6.71 25.83 3.21
C HIS A 111 6.02 24.50 2.89
N ARG A 112 4.71 24.52 2.60
CA ARG A 112 3.97 23.31 2.20
C ARG A 112 4.53 22.68 0.92
N TYR A 113 4.81 23.51 -0.09
CA TYR A 113 5.41 23.04 -1.35
C TYR A 113 6.74 22.34 -1.12
N ARG A 114 7.65 22.97 -0.36
CA ARG A 114 8.96 22.39 -0.02
C ARG A 114 8.83 21.07 0.74
N GLY A 115 7.94 21.01 1.74
CA GLY A 115 7.70 19.78 2.50
C GLY A 115 7.24 18.62 1.61
N ARG A 116 6.30 18.87 0.70
CA ARG A 116 5.82 17.86 -0.26
C ARG A 116 6.92 17.43 -1.25
N ALA A 117 7.70 18.39 -1.76
CA ALA A 117 8.79 18.10 -2.68
C ALA A 117 9.89 17.23 -2.04
N MET A 118 10.25 17.53 -0.78
CA MET A 118 11.24 16.74 -0.04
C MET A 118 10.75 15.32 0.28
N GLY A 119 9.46 15.14 0.55
CA GLY A 119 8.87 13.82 0.84
C GLY A 119 8.54 12.97 -0.41
N ALA A 120 8.47 13.56 -1.60
CA ALA A 120 8.05 12.84 -2.81
C ALA A 120 9.00 11.68 -3.15
N GLY A 121 10.31 11.86 -2.93
CA GLY A 121 11.30 10.82 -3.18
C GLY A 121 11.20 9.63 -2.22
N SER A 122 10.89 9.87 -0.94
CA SER A 122 10.78 8.80 0.05
C SER A 122 9.56 7.91 -0.20
N VAL A 123 8.40 8.52 -0.46
CA VAL A 123 7.16 7.75 -0.73
C VAL A 123 7.31 6.87 -1.97
N ARG A 124 7.96 7.36 -3.02
CA ARG A 124 8.26 6.55 -4.21
C ARG A 124 9.18 5.37 -3.90
N ARG A 125 10.22 5.61 -3.09
CA ARG A 125 11.15 4.55 -2.68
C ARG A 125 10.46 3.50 -1.82
N ASP A 126 9.61 3.92 -0.88
CA ASP A 126 8.91 2.99 0.01
C ASP A 126 7.92 2.11 -0.76
N ALA A 127 7.21 2.67 -1.74
CA ALA A 127 6.36 1.91 -2.65
C ALA A 127 7.18 0.89 -3.47
N ASP A 128 8.36 1.30 -3.95
CA ASP A 128 9.26 0.42 -4.68
C ASP A 128 9.80 -0.73 -3.81
N ASN A 129 10.27 -0.42 -2.61
CA ASN A 129 10.78 -1.38 -1.65
C ASN A 129 9.75 -2.47 -1.32
N VAL A 130 8.48 -2.09 -1.10
CA VAL A 130 7.40 -3.05 -0.85
C VAL A 130 7.16 -3.95 -2.06
N ALA A 131 7.10 -3.39 -3.26
CA ALA A 131 6.88 -4.16 -4.48
C ALA A 131 8.05 -5.11 -4.77
N GLN A 132 9.29 -4.66 -4.61
CA GLN A 132 10.48 -5.50 -4.79
C GLN A 132 10.53 -6.62 -3.75
N ALA A 133 10.22 -6.33 -2.48
CA ALA A 133 10.13 -7.35 -1.43
C ALA A 133 9.10 -8.43 -1.77
N ALA A 134 7.92 -8.03 -2.27
CA ALA A 134 6.88 -8.96 -2.72
C ALA A 134 7.37 -9.84 -3.88
N LEU A 135 7.99 -9.23 -4.90
CA LEU A 135 8.48 -9.96 -6.08
C LEU A 135 9.61 -10.94 -5.73
N HIS A 136 10.58 -10.52 -4.91
CA HIS A 136 11.65 -11.40 -4.45
C HIS A 136 11.13 -12.59 -3.63
N GLY A 137 10.08 -12.37 -2.83
CA GLY A 137 9.40 -13.45 -2.12
C GLY A 137 8.48 -14.32 -3.00
N GLY A 138 8.32 -14.00 -4.29
CA GLY A 138 7.52 -14.77 -5.24
C GLY A 138 6.03 -14.41 -5.26
N ALA A 139 5.60 -13.32 -4.63
CA ALA A 139 4.23 -12.84 -4.76
C ALA A 139 3.97 -12.20 -6.14
N TYR A 140 2.68 -12.07 -6.48
CA TYR A 140 2.25 -11.24 -7.59
C TYR A 140 2.06 -9.79 -7.12
N VAL A 141 2.41 -8.81 -7.94
CA VAL A 141 2.36 -7.39 -7.58
C VAL A 141 1.49 -6.59 -8.53
N LEU A 142 0.51 -5.89 -7.97
CA LEU A 142 -0.26 -4.86 -8.65
C LEU A 142 0.22 -3.49 -8.19
N ARG A 143 0.81 -2.72 -9.10
CA ARG A 143 1.11 -1.30 -8.83
C ARG A 143 -0.04 -0.44 -9.28
N ILE A 144 -0.69 0.22 -8.32
CA ILE A 144 -1.90 1.00 -8.53
C ILE A 144 -1.54 2.48 -8.57
N ALA A 145 -1.86 3.16 -9.67
CA ALA A 145 -1.62 4.59 -9.76
C ALA A 145 -2.54 5.37 -8.80
N PRO A 146 -2.05 6.49 -8.21
CA PRO A 146 -2.84 7.26 -7.28
C PRO A 146 -4.16 7.74 -7.88
N GLY A 147 -5.23 7.58 -7.12
CA GLY A 147 -6.58 7.97 -7.53
C GLY A 147 -7.32 6.98 -8.45
N VAL A 148 -6.72 5.82 -8.79
CA VAL A 148 -7.46 4.69 -9.38
C VAL A 148 -8.43 4.10 -8.36
N ALA A 149 -7.94 3.80 -7.15
CA ALA A 149 -8.80 3.47 -6.03
C ALA A 149 -9.49 4.72 -5.48
N ARG A 150 -10.70 4.56 -4.93
CA ARG A 150 -11.41 5.61 -4.20
C ARG A 150 -10.80 5.74 -2.80
N THR A 151 -9.62 6.34 -2.72
CA THR A 151 -8.90 6.61 -1.46
C THR A 151 -9.47 7.85 -0.76
N LYS A 152 -9.17 8.04 0.53
CA LYS A 152 -9.70 9.10 1.41
C LYS A 152 -11.18 8.98 1.78
N VAL A 153 -11.67 7.76 1.92
CA VAL A 153 -12.98 7.50 2.52
C VAL A 153 -12.94 7.77 4.04
N ASP A 154 -13.99 8.39 4.58
CA ASP A 154 -14.14 8.52 6.03
C ASP A 154 -14.44 7.16 6.68
N GLY A 155 -14.32 7.08 8.01
CA GLY A 155 -14.50 5.82 8.74
C GLY A 155 -15.89 5.20 8.62
N LYS A 156 -16.95 6.03 8.57
CA LYS A 156 -18.34 5.56 8.46
C LYS A 156 -18.61 4.99 7.07
N THR A 157 -18.23 5.74 6.04
CA THR A 157 -18.31 5.31 4.64
C THR A 157 -17.49 4.05 4.42
N PHE A 158 -16.30 3.96 5.00
CA PHE A 158 -15.45 2.78 4.93
C PHE A 158 -16.07 1.53 5.55
N ALA A 159 -16.62 1.65 6.77
CA ALA A 159 -17.32 0.55 7.43
C ALA A 159 -18.49 0.04 6.59
N MET A 160 -19.27 0.96 5.99
CA MET A 160 -20.37 0.63 5.10
C MET A 160 -19.93 -0.10 3.82
N LEU A 161 -18.83 0.35 3.20
CA LEU A 161 -18.33 -0.25 1.96
C LEU A 161 -17.67 -1.61 2.15
N THR A 162 -17.01 -1.82 3.29
CA THR A 162 -16.15 -2.99 3.52
C THR A 162 -16.75 -4.00 4.50
N GLY A 163 -17.78 -3.62 5.26
CA GLY A 163 -18.30 -4.40 6.38
C GLY A 163 -17.40 -4.37 7.62
N TRP A 164 -16.35 -3.53 7.64
CA TRP A 164 -15.42 -3.44 8.76
C TRP A 164 -16.08 -2.87 10.01
N GLN A 165 -16.03 -3.62 11.11
CA GLN A 165 -16.62 -3.22 12.39
C GLN A 165 -15.57 -2.69 13.39
N GLY A 166 -14.28 -2.88 13.10
CA GLY A 166 -13.19 -2.44 13.96
C GLY A 166 -12.85 -0.96 13.80
N ARG A 167 -11.88 -0.50 14.60
CA ARG A 167 -11.24 0.81 14.37
C ARG A 167 -10.43 0.77 13.07
N SER A 168 -10.31 1.92 12.42
CA SER A 168 -9.42 2.12 11.26
C SER A 168 -8.85 3.53 11.28
N ASN A 169 -7.65 3.70 10.73
CA ASN A 169 -7.09 5.01 10.41
C ASN A 169 -7.07 5.26 8.88
N SER A 170 -6.68 6.46 8.46
CA SER A 170 -6.70 6.84 7.03
C SER A 170 -5.82 5.94 6.15
N HIS A 171 -4.62 5.60 6.61
CA HIS A 171 -3.68 4.78 5.85
C HIS A 171 -4.17 3.34 5.68
N GLU A 172 -4.70 2.77 6.75
CA GLU A 172 -5.33 1.44 6.72
C GLU A 172 -6.51 1.39 5.74
N ARG A 173 -7.32 2.46 5.70
CA ARG A 173 -8.43 2.56 4.75
C ARG A 173 -7.95 2.66 3.32
N ASP A 174 -6.94 3.47 3.04
CA ASP A 174 -6.39 3.61 1.70
C ASP A 174 -5.78 2.28 1.20
N ALA A 175 -5.04 1.58 2.07
CA ALA A 175 -4.55 0.23 1.81
C ALA A 175 -5.67 -0.78 1.51
N ALA A 176 -6.78 -0.73 2.26
CA ALA A 176 -7.93 -1.60 2.01
C ALA A 176 -8.62 -1.28 0.68
N MET A 177 -8.75 0.00 0.31
CA MET A 177 -9.38 0.40 -0.94
C MET A 177 -8.58 -0.06 -2.17
N VAL A 178 -7.24 -0.13 -2.09
CA VAL A 178 -6.44 -0.72 -3.18
C VAL A 178 -6.53 -2.24 -3.21
N ALA A 179 -6.58 -2.92 -2.05
CA ALA A 179 -6.72 -4.38 -1.99
C ALA A 179 -8.06 -4.90 -2.53
N LEU A 180 -9.14 -4.12 -2.35
CA LEU A 180 -10.50 -4.50 -2.72
C LEU A 180 -10.83 -4.26 -4.20
N LEU A 181 -9.91 -3.68 -4.98
CA LEU A 181 -10.10 -3.48 -6.41
C LEU A 181 -10.40 -4.82 -7.13
N PRO A 182 -11.36 -4.87 -8.07
CA PRO A 182 -11.71 -6.12 -8.76
C PRO A 182 -10.51 -6.86 -9.39
N MET A 183 -9.57 -6.11 -9.96
CA MET A 183 -8.31 -6.62 -10.52
C MET A 183 -7.45 -7.39 -9.51
N ALA A 184 -7.43 -7.01 -8.24
CA ALA A 184 -6.73 -7.74 -7.18
C ALA A 184 -7.38 -9.12 -6.93
N ARG A 185 -8.71 -9.21 -7.03
CA ARG A 185 -9.45 -10.48 -6.92
C ARG A 185 -9.21 -11.38 -8.13
N ILE A 186 -9.14 -10.80 -9.34
CA ILE A 186 -8.82 -11.52 -10.57
C ILE A 186 -7.40 -12.07 -10.49
N ALA A 187 -6.42 -11.23 -10.12
CA ALA A 187 -5.03 -11.61 -9.92
C ALA A 187 -4.87 -12.81 -8.98
N LEU A 188 -5.65 -12.86 -7.89
CA LEU A 188 -5.57 -13.96 -6.92
C LEU A 188 -6.14 -15.28 -7.48
N LYS A 189 -7.24 -15.22 -8.24
CA LYS A 189 -7.92 -16.40 -8.79
C LYS A 189 -7.25 -16.94 -10.05
N GLN A 190 -6.82 -16.06 -10.95
CA GLN A 190 -6.35 -16.38 -12.29
C GLN A 190 -5.13 -15.52 -12.67
N PRO A 191 -3.99 -15.68 -11.97
CA PRO A 191 -2.83 -14.81 -12.18
C PRO A 191 -2.30 -14.86 -13.62
N SER A 192 -2.28 -16.02 -14.26
CA SER A 192 -1.81 -16.16 -15.65
C SER A 192 -2.60 -15.31 -16.64
N SER A 193 -3.89 -15.05 -16.38
CA SER A 193 -4.72 -14.20 -17.24
C SER A 193 -4.34 -12.72 -17.18
N LEU A 194 -3.75 -12.29 -16.06
CA LEU A 194 -3.44 -10.88 -15.80
C LEU A 194 -1.94 -10.59 -15.97
N PHE A 195 -1.08 -11.54 -15.62
CA PHE A 195 0.38 -11.36 -15.62
C PHE A 195 1.11 -12.14 -16.72
N GLY A 196 0.46 -13.09 -17.39
CA GLY A 196 1.14 -13.99 -18.33
C GLY A 196 2.27 -14.76 -17.65
N LYS A 197 3.51 -14.57 -18.13
CA LYS A 197 4.74 -15.14 -17.52
C LYS A 197 5.35 -14.24 -16.43
N GLU A 198 4.95 -12.98 -16.36
CA GLU A 198 5.45 -12.03 -15.37
C GLU A 198 4.74 -12.21 -14.02
N ARG A 199 5.19 -11.46 -13.01
CA ARG A 199 4.53 -11.39 -11.69
C ARG A 199 4.15 -9.97 -11.30
N GLN A 200 4.26 -9.02 -12.21
CA GLN A 200 3.97 -7.62 -11.94
C GLN A 200 3.02 -7.06 -13.00
N TYR A 201 2.11 -6.20 -12.58
CA TYR A 201 1.20 -5.48 -13.48
C TYR A 201 0.97 -4.06 -12.96
N ILE A 202 0.86 -3.10 -13.88
CA ILE A 202 0.65 -1.69 -13.57
C ILE A 202 -0.77 -1.29 -13.95
N ILE A 203 -1.46 -0.61 -13.05
CA ILE A 203 -2.83 -0.15 -13.22
C ILE A 203 -2.84 1.37 -13.18
N LYS A 204 -3.24 1.98 -14.30
CA LYS A 204 -3.41 3.42 -14.48
C LYS A 204 -4.87 3.74 -14.82
N LYS A 205 -5.25 5.01 -14.70
CA LYS A 205 -6.53 5.50 -15.21
C LYS A 205 -6.54 5.48 -16.74
#